data_AF-A0A952GH98-F1
#
_entry.id   AF-A0A952GH98-F1
#
_cell.length_a   1.000
_cell.length_b   1.000
_cell.length_c   1.000
_cell.angle_alpha   90.00
_cell.angle_beta   90.00
_cell.angle_gamma   90.00
#
_symmetry.space_group_name_H-M   'P 1'
#
loop_
_entity.id
_entity.type
_entity.pdbx_description
1 polymer ?
#
loop_
_entity_poly.entity_id
_entity_poly.type
_entity_poly.pdbx_seq_one_letter_code
_entity_poly.pdbx_strand_id
1 'polypeptide(L)'
;AALEGNYNAVPKDPEMPVDTLRKALRGAQVVYAEGAPYADGAPLPVLSTMFRTAATGGPNGLKAEYFNGVEGDIFAGKPAAVRQDSRIDFDWNSLRRPATSSSICGWRTVIHAAMKSVIA
;
A
#
# COMPACT_ATOMS: atom_id res chain seq x y z
N ALA A 1 -11.80 -15.70 32.77
CA ALA A 1 -11.29 -14.40 32.27
C ALA A 1 -10.03 -14.67 31.48
N ALA A 2 -10.09 -14.53 30.15
CA ALA A 2 -8.90 -14.60 29.31
C ALA A 2 -8.43 -13.15 29.09
N LEU A 3 -7.26 -12.83 29.63
CA LEU A 3 -6.48 -11.68 29.18
C LEU A 3 -5.86 -12.10 27.85
N GLU A 4 -6.65 -11.99 26.77
CA GLU A 4 -6.18 -12.14 25.40
C GLU A 4 -5.13 -11.06 25.16
N GLY A 5 -3.85 -11.48 25.16
CA GLY A 5 -2.73 -10.60 24.94
C GLY A 5 -2.82 -9.99 23.54
N ASN A 6 -3.03 -8.67 23.48
CA ASN A 6 -2.90 -7.90 22.25
C ASN A 6 -1.41 -7.80 21.87
N TYR A 7 -0.85 -8.90 21.36
CA TYR A 7 0.49 -8.93 20.80
C TYR A 7 0.44 -8.43 19.35
N ASN A 8 0.69 -7.13 19.17
CA ASN A 8 0.96 -6.57 17.84
C ASN A 8 2.46 -6.72 17.53
N ALA A 9 2.88 -7.94 17.17
CA ALA A 9 4.22 -8.15 16.64
C ALA A 9 4.26 -7.67 15.18
N VAL A 10 4.84 -6.48 14.94
CA VAL A 10 5.04 -5.97 13.58
C VAL A 10 6.31 -6.62 13.00
N PRO A 11 6.19 -7.46 11.96
CA PRO A 11 7.36 -8.05 11.32
C PRO A 11 8.25 -6.97 10.70
N LYS A 12 9.57 -7.12 10.80
CA LYS A 12 10.54 -6.14 10.26
C LYS A 12 10.48 -6.06 8.73
N ASP A 13 10.34 -7.20 8.07
CA ASP A 13 10.31 -7.34 6.62
C ASP A 13 9.26 -8.40 6.22
N PRO A 14 7.95 -8.09 6.32
CA PRO A 14 6.89 -9.03 5.95
C PRO A 14 6.94 -9.33 4.46
N GLU A 15 6.87 -10.61 4.12
CA GLU A 15 6.63 -11.05 2.74
C GLU A 15 5.23 -11.64 2.64
N MET A 16 4.50 -11.27 1.58
CA MET A 16 3.19 -11.85 1.35
C MET A 16 3.32 -13.32 0.92
N PRO A 17 2.40 -14.21 1.34
CA PRO A 17 2.42 -15.61 0.92
C PRO A 17 2.53 -15.78 -0.60
N VAL A 18 1.77 -15.00 -1.38
CA VAL A 18 1.83 -15.03 -2.85
C VAL A 18 3.21 -14.66 -3.42
N ASP A 19 3.93 -13.75 -2.77
CA ASP A 19 5.27 -13.34 -3.21
C ASP A 19 6.31 -14.43 -2.91
N THR A 20 6.21 -15.07 -1.74
CA THR A 20 7.07 -16.22 -1.39
C THR A 20 6.82 -17.41 -2.32
N LEU A 21 5.56 -17.70 -2.66
CA LEU A 21 5.21 -18.76 -3.62
C LEU A 21 5.81 -18.50 -5.00
N ARG A 22 5.75 -17.27 -5.49
CA ARG A 22 6.38 -16.88 -6.76
C ARG A 22 7.91 -17.03 -6.73
N LYS A 23 8.54 -16.68 -5.60
CA LYS A 23 10.00 -16.82 -5.42
C LYS A 23 10.43 -18.28 -5.37
N ALA A 24 9.63 -19.14 -4.74
CA ALA A 24 9.91 -20.56 -4.56
C ALA A 24 9.63 -21.37 -5.85
N LEU A 25 8.50 -21.12 -6.51
CA LEU A 25 8.05 -21.85 -7.69
C LEU A 25 8.55 -21.20 -8.98
N ARG A 26 9.87 -21.03 -9.11
CA ARG A 26 10.50 -20.43 -10.29
C ARG A 26 10.18 -21.27 -11.53
N GLY A 27 9.46 -20.69 -12.49
CA GLY A 27 9.04 -21.36 -13.73
C GLY A 27 7.58 -21.82 -13.74
N ALA A 28 6.86 -21.71 -12.63
CA ALA A 28 5.41 -21.92 -12.59
C ALA A 28 4.64 -20.60 -12.56
N GLN A 29 3.45 -20.59 -13.16
CA GLN A 29 2.53 -19.47 -13.05
C GLN A 29 1.72 -19.59 -11.76
N VAL A 30 1.95 -18.68 -10.81
CA VAL A 30 1.14 -18.58 -9.58
C VAL A 30 -0.10 -17.74 -9.86
N VAL A 31 -1.25 -18.42 -9.93
CA VAL A 31 -2.58 -17.79 -10.02
C VAL A 31 -3.23 -17.71 -8.64
N TYR A 32 -3.97 -16.62 -8.38
CA TYR A 32 -4.68 -16.42 -7.12
C TYR A 32 -5.89 -15.52 -7.36
N ALA A 33 -6.89 -15.61 -6.48
CA ALA A 33 -8.07 -14.78 -6.47
C ALA A 33 -8.34 -14.31 -5.04
N GLU A 34 -9.03 -13.19 -4.90
CA GLU A 34 -9.55 -12.73 -3.61
C GLU A 34 -10.63 -13.69 -3.10
N GLY A 35 -10.61 -13.96 -1.80
CA GLY A 35 -11.57 -14.84 -1.14
C GLY A 35 -12.79 -14.08 -0.62
N ALA A 36 -13.29 -14.49 0.54
CA ALA A 36 -14.37 -13.83 1.25
C ALA A 36 -13.83 -12.94 2.38
N PRO A 37 -14.60 -11.94 2.85
CA PRO A 37 -14.30 -11.22 4.08
C PRO A 37 -14.09 -12.18 5.27
N TYR A 38 -13.26 -11.76 6.22
CA TYR A 38 -13.01 -12.56 7.43
C TYR A 38 -14.26 -12.72 8.32
N ALA A 39 -15.15 -11.72 8.31
CA ALA A 39 -16.41 -11.72 9.03
C ALA A 39 -17.46 -10.93 8.25
N ASP A 40 -18.73 -11.19 8.53
CA ASP A 40 -19.83 -10.47 7.89
C ASP A 40 -19.70 -8.95 8.12
N GLY A 41 -19.83 -8.19 7.05
CA GLY A 41 -19.69 -6.73 7.06
C GLY A 41 -18.24 -6.22 7.13
N ALA A 42 -17.23 -7.09 7.25
CA ALA A 42 -15.85 -6.66 7.18
C ALA A 42 -15.49 -6.25 5.73
N PRO A 43 -14.78 -5.12 5.53
CA PRO A 43 -14.32 -4.74 4.21
C PRO A 43 -13.20 -5.68 3.75
N LEU A 44 -13.20 -5.98 2.45
CA LEU A 44 -12.09 -6.65 1.80
C LEU A 44 -11.05 -5.61 1.34
N PRO A 45 -9.75 -5.85 1.58
CA PRO A 45 -8.70 -4.93 1.14
C PRO A 45 -8.56 -4.97 -0.38
N VAL A 46 -8.43 -3.79 -1.01
CA VAL A 46 -8.23 -3.70 -2.46
C VAL A 46 -6.92 -4.41 -2.85
N LEU A 47 -7.01 -5.37 -3.76
CA LEU A 47 -5.84 -6.11 -4.25
C LEU A 47 -4.82 -5.19 -4.93
N SER A 48 -3.54 -5.39 -4.65
CA SER A 48 -2.44 -4.64 -5.26
C SER A 48 -2.37 -4.77 -6.80
N THR A 49 -2.96 -5.82 -7.38
CA THR A 49 -3.08 -6.01 -8.83
C THR A 49 -4.08 -5.06 -9.49
N MET A 50 -4.99 -4.46 -8.72
CA MET A 50 -5.93 -3.47 -9.22
C MET A 50 -5.31 -2.07 -9.34
N PHE A 51 -4.16 -1.84 -8.70
CA PHE A 51 -3.49 -0.55 -8.74
C PHE A 51 -2.79 -0.32 -10.07
N ARG A 52 -3.23 0.72 -10.79
CA ARG A 52 -2.68 1.13 -12.08
C ARG A 52 -2.48 2.64 -12.14
N THR A 53 -1.39 3.06 -12.79
CA THR A 53 -1.11 4.47 -13.10
C THR A 53 -1.74 4.93 -14.41
N ALA A 54 -2.18 4.00 -15.26
CA ALA A 54 -2.87 4.27 -16.52
C ALA A 54 -3.91 3.17 -16.81
N ALA A 55 -4.94 3.51 -17.58
CA ALA A 55 -6.03 2.59 -17.94
C ALA A 55 -5.54 1.41 -18.80
N THR A 56 -4.54 1.63 -19.65
CA THR A 56 -3.96 0.63 -20.55
C THR A 56 -2.45 0.81 -20.66
N GLY A 57 -1.69 -0.27 -20.42
CA GLY A 57 -0.23 -0.23 -20.45
C GLY A 57 0.38 0.51 -19.26
N GLY A 58 1.58 0.08 -18.85
CA GLY A 58 2.34 0.68 -17.75
C GLY A 58 2.55 -0.25 -16.53
N PRO A 59 3.56 0.05 -15.71
CA PRO A 59 3.85 -0.70 -14.48
C PRO A 59 2.66 -0.69 -13.50
N ASN A 60 2.50 -1.78 -12.75
CA ASN A 60 1.48 -1.85 -11.69
C ASN A 60 1.83 -0.92 -10.53
N GLY A 61 0.81 -0.32 -9.92
CA GLY A 61 0.92 0.57 -8.77
C GLY A 61 0.19 1.89 -8.98
N LEU A 62 0.25 2.74 -7.95
CA LEU A 62 -0.36 4.06 -7.93
C LEU A 62 0.72 5.14 -7.92
N LYS A 63 0.44 6.28 -8.55
CA LYS A 63 1.33 7.44 -8.45
C LYS A 63 1.05 8.10 -7.10
N ALA A 64 2.04 8.08 -6.22
CA ALA A 64 1.97 8.67 -4.91
C ALA A 64 2.88 9.90 -4.83
N GLU A 65 2.30 11.01 -4.37
CA GLU A 65 2.98 12.29 -4.18
C GLU A 65 2.97 12.64 -2.68
N TYR A 66 4.15 12.86 -2.14
CA TYR A 66 4.39 13.11 -0.72
C TYR A 66 4.85 14.55 -0.52
N PHE A 67 4.20 15.27 0.40
CA PHE A 67 4.45 16.69 0.64
C PHE A 67 4.91 16.92 2.08
N ASN A 68 5.81 17.89 2.26
CA ASN A 68 6.28 18.36 3.57
C ASN A 68 5.56 19.67 3.89
N GLY A 69 4.35 19.62 4.42
CA GLY A 69 3.58 20.81 4.77
C GLY A 69 3.21 20.85 6.24
N VAL A 70 3.08 22.06 6.77
CA VAL A 70 2.37 22.30 8.04
C VAL A 70 0.87 22.38 7.77
N GLU A 71 0.07 22.02 8.76
CA GLU A 71 -1.40 21.99 8.66
C GLU A 71 -1.95 23.33 8.12
N GLY A 72 -2.67 23.29 6.98
CA GLY A 72 -3.18 24.48 6.28
C GLY A 72 -2.80 24.55 4.79
N ASP A 73 -1.52 24.32 4.44
CA ASP A 73 -0.97 24.50 3.07
C ASP A 73 -0.28 23.23 2.52
N ILE A 74 -0.65 22.08 3.07
CA ILE A 74 -0.07 20.74 2.88
C ILE A 74 0.04 20.21 1.44
N PHE A 75 -0.77 20.70 0.50
CA PHE A 75 -0.73 20.26 -0.90
C PHE A 75 -0.29 21.38 -1.86
N ALA A 76 0.16 22.52 -1.33
CA ALA A 76 0.66 23.62 -2.13
C ALA A 76 2.15 23.41 -2.46
N GLY A 77 2.50 23.50 -3.75
CA GLY A 77 3.89 23.48 -4.20
C GLY A 77 4.40 22.13 -4.71
N LYS A 78 5.73 21.97 -4.76
CA LYS A 78 6.40 20.79 -5.33
C LYS A 78 6.41 19.64 -4.31
N PRO A 79 5.98 18.42 -4.68
CA PRO A 79 6.10 17.25 -3.82
C PRO A 79 7.56 17.02 -3.39
N ALA A 80 7.76 16.66 -2.13
CA ALA A 80 9.05 16.26 -1.59
C ALA A 80 9.50 14.90 -2.16
N ALA A 81 8.55 14.02 -2.49
CA ALA A 81 8.82 12.79 -3.22
C ALA A 81 7.65 12.43 -4.13
N VAL A 82 7.97 11.88 -5.30
CA VAL A 82 7.00 11.26 -6.21
C VAL A 82 7.49 9.86 -6.51
N ARG A 83 6.64 8.85 -6.30
CA ARG A 83 6.99 7.45 -6.56
C ARG A 83 5.78 6.67 -7.05
N GLN A 84 6.07 5.47 -7.54
CA GLN A 84 5.05 4.51 -7.90
C GLN A 84 4.98 3.41 -6.84
N ASP A 85 3.86 3.36 -6.13
CA ASP A 85 3.64 2.42 -5.05
C ASP A 85 2.77 1.26 -5.52
N SER A 86 3.35 0.05 -5.53
CA SER A 86 2.63 -1.19 -5.87
C SER A 86 1.74 -1.69 -4.73
N ARG A 87 1.93 -1.17 -3.51
CA ARG A 87 1.16 -1.49 -2.30
C ARG A 87 0.98 -0.22 -1.46
N ILE A 88 -0.14 -0.13 -0.74
CA ILE A 88 -0.41 0.94 0.23
C ILE A 88 -0.48 0.28 1.61
N ASP A 89 0.69 -0.03 2.17
CA ASP A 89 0.83 -0.66 3.48
C ASP A 89 2.00 0.00 4.20
N PHE A 90 1.73 1.18 4.75
CA PHE A 90 2.73 2.00 5.39
C PHE A 90 2.51 1.99 6.89
N ASP A 91 3.56 1.69 7.63
CA ASP A 91 3.60 1.95 9.06
C ASP A 91 3.91 3.43 9.29
N TRP A 92 2.85 4.22 9.34
CA TRP A 92 2.94 5.66 9.61
C TRP A 92 3.41 6.00 11.03
N ASN A 93 3.34 5.02 11.94
CA ASN A 93 3.72 5.18 13.34
C ASN A 93 5.19 4.84 13.59
N SER A 94 5.83 4.04 12.72
CA SER A 94 7.28 3.82 12.79
C SER A 94 8.07 4.86 12.01
N LEU A 95 9.35 4.99 12.39
CA LEU A 95 10.31 5.87 11.74
C LEU A 95 10.64 5.46 10.29
N ARG A 96 9.98 4.43 9.71
CA ARG A 96 10.10 4.08 8.28
C ARG A 96 9.29 5.05 7.43
N ARG A 97 9.88 6.24 7.24
CA ARG A 97 9.30 7.34 6.46
C ARG A 97 9.26 6.97 4.97
N PRO A 98 8.13 7.20 4.27
CA PRO A 98 8.05 7.00 2.83
C PRO A 98 8.94 7.97 2.02
N ALA A 99 9.34 9.09 2.60
CA ALA A 99 10.31 10.02 2.03
C ALA A 99 11.43 10.32 3.03
N THR A 100 12.68 10.41 2.55
CA THR A 100 13.92 10.56 3.35
C THR A 100 14.14 11.97 3.91
N SER A 101 13.11 12.81 4.04
CA SER A 101 13.29 14.16 4.58
C SER A 101 13.19 14.17 6.12
N SER A 102 14.13 14.88 6.74
CA SER A 102 14.45 14.81 8.18
C SER A 102 13.42 15.46 9.11
N SER A 103 12.45 16.23 8.61
CA SER A 103 11.61 17.07 9.49
C SER A 103 10.32 16.40 9.97
N ILE A 104 10.00 16.63 11.25
CA ILE A 104 8.98 15.93 12.07
C ILE A 104 7.51 16.31 11.76
N CYS A 105 7.25 17.07 10.69
CA CYS A 105 5.91 17.67 10.49
C CYS A 105 5.00 16.80 9.61
N GLY A 106 3.70 16.78 9.95
CA GLY A 106 2.67 15.86 9.47
C GLY A 106 2.69 15.59 7.96
N TRP A 107 2.95 14.33 7.61
CA TRP A 107 2.96 13.87 6.23
C TRP A 107 1.54 13.57 5.77
N ARG A 108 1.16 14.13 4.63
CA ARG A 108 -0.07 13.77 3.90
C ARG A 108 0.28 13.40 2.46
N THR A 109 -0.47 12.44 1.92
CA THR A 109 -0.19 11.82 0.61
C THR A 109 -1.39 11.99 -0.30
N VAL A 110 -1.11 12.36 -1.55
CA VAL A 110 -2.09 12.26 -2.64
C VAL A 110 -1.76 11.01 -3.45
N ILE A 111 -2.74 10.11 -3.56
CA ILE A 111 -2.61 8.87 -4.33
C ILE A 111 -3.54 8.98 -5.54
N HIS A 112 -2.94 8.97 -6.73
CA HIS A 112 -3.68 8.97 -7.99
C HIS A 112 -3.85 7.53 -8.48
N ALA A 113 -5.10 7.13 -8.70
CA ALA A 113 -5.46 5.81 -9.17
C ALA A 113 -6.29 5.86 -10.45
N ALA A 114 -5.95 4.98 -11.41
CA ALA A 114 -6.86 4.55 -12.46
C ALA A 114 -7.33 3.14 -12.10
N MET A 115 -8.60 2.98 -11.75
CA MET A 115 -9.18 1.65 -11.46
C MET A 115 -9.68 1.02 -12.75
N LYS A 116 -9.35 -0.26 -12.97
CA LYS A 116 -9.93 -1.04 -14.07
C LYS A 116 -11.28 -1.57 -13.59
N SER A 117 -12.38 -1.17 -14.23
CA SER A 117 -13.68 -1.81 -14.01
C SER A 117 -13.56 -3.31 -14.27
N VAL A 118 -13.78 -4.11 -13.24
CA VAL A 118 -14.14 -5.52 -13.37
C VAL A 118 -15.64 -5.57 -13.20
N ILE A 119 -16.35 -5.36 -14.31
CA ILE A 119 -17.76 -5.74 -14.38
C ILE A 119 -17.72 -7.27 -14.55
N ALA A 120 -18.19 -7.97 -13.52
CA ALA A 120 -18.56 -9.38 -13.59
C ALA A 120 -19.94 -9.51 -14.26
#